data_AF-A0A254RDY1-F1
#
_entry.id   AF-A0A254RDY1-F1
#
_cell.length_a   1.000
_cell.length_b   1.000
_cell.length_c   1.000
_cell.angle_alpha   90.00
_cell.angle_beta   90.00
_cell.angle_gamma   90.00
#
_symmetry.space_group_name_H-M   'P 1'
#
loop_
_entity.id
_entity.type
_entity.pdbx_description
1 polymer ?
#
loop_
_entity_poly.entity_id
_entity_poly.type
_entity_poly.pdbx_seq_one_letter_code
_entity_poly.pdbx_strand_id
1 'polypeptide(L)'
;MSEVSTKNTKRTVFSAALLVVASLFVAFGVAEISFPESFLTFTDHDWLLDIWPKAYRYNIHVGVAACIICGLLIIPAYKLQKDFAVRALEMLCRIGIGGMFIFASIFKIQDPHQFATLVAQYQFFSALHVDFVNNFFALVYPQFELWFGLAMIFTPFVKESAFAIFWMFVSFIIALAWALWNDLGITCGCFELEGAQDKAEAWTSLIRDLILIWPTLWLAFRKNRSLIGIWRK
;
A
#
# COMPACT_ATOMS: atom_id res chain seq x y z
N MET A 1 -20.23 39.01 -5.45
CA MET A 1 -19.32 38.31 -4.51
C MET A 1 -19.91 36.99 -3.99
N SER A 2 -21.23 36.90 -3.76
CA SER A 2 -21.93 35.68 -3.31
C SER A 2 -21.98 34.54 -4.34
N GLU A 3 -22.23 34.82 -5.62
CA GLU A 3 -22.28 33.77 -6.67
C GLU A 3 -20.95 33.08 -6.96
N VAL A 4 -19.84 33.83 -6.90
CA VAL A 4 -18.50 33.27 -7.08
C VAL A 4 -18.14 32.36 -5.91
N SER A 5 -18.53 32.75 -4.68
CA SER A 5 -18.35 31.95 -3.47
C SER A 5 -19.16 30.64 -3.53
N THR A 6 -20.45 30.71 -3.88
CA THR A 6 -21.32 29.52 -3.95
C THR A 6 -20.91 28.56 -5.07
N LYS A 7 -20.46 29.07 -6.23
CA LYS A 7 -19.91 28.26 -7.32
C LYS A 7 -18.61 27.56 -6.91
N ASN A 8 -17.77 28.22 -6.12
CA ASN A 8 -16.54 27.62 -5.60
C ASN A 8 -16.85 26.53 -4.56
N THR A 9 -17.77 26.77 -3.62
CA THR A 9 -18.22 25.76 -2.65
C THR A 9 -18.78 24.52 -3.34
N LYS A 10 -19.67 24.68 -4.34
CA LYS A 10 -20.22 23.53 -5.09
C LYS A 10 -19.14 22.70 -5.77
N ARG A 11 -18.11 23.35 -6.33
CA ARG A 11 -16.96 22.65 -6.92
C ARG A 11 -16.13 21.91 -5.87
N THR A 12 -15.93 22.47 -4.68
CA THR A 12 -15.25 21.79 -3.58
C THR A 12 -16.00 20.54 -3.14
N VAL A 13 -17.31 20.65 -2.93
CA VAL A 13 -18.14 19.51 -2.51
C VAL A 13 -18.10 18.39 -3.56
N PHE A 14 -18.19 18.74 -4.85
CA PHE A 14 -18.13 17.74 -5.91
C PHE A 14 -16.75 17.07 -6.04
N SER A 15 -15.66 17.85 -5.96
CA SER A 15 -14.30 17.28 -5.90
C SER A 15 -14.10 16.39 -4.67
N ALA A 16 -14.62 16.78 -3.51
CA ALA A 16 -14.55 15.98 -2.29
C ALA A 16 -15.32 14.66 -2.45
N ALA A 17 -16.54 14.70 -3.00
CA ALA A 17 -17.32 13.50 -3.27
C ALA A 17 -16.58 12.53 -4.21
N LEU A 18 -16.00 13.04 -5.30
CA LEU A 18 -15.20 12.23 -6.23
C LEU A 18 -14.00 11.58 -5.55
N LEU A 19 -13.29 12.32 -4.68
CA LEU A 19 -12.12 11.78 -3.97
C LEU A 19 -12.50 10.77 -2.88
N VAL A 20 -13.65 10.94 -2.22
CA VAL A 20 -14.18 9.93 -1.29
C VAL A 20 -14.51 8.65 -2.04
N VAL A 21 -15.22 8.74 -3.17
CA VAL A 21 -15.54 7.59 -4.02
C VAL A 21 -14.26 6.92 -4.53
N ALA A 22 -13.28 7.71 -5.01
CA ALA A 22 -11.97 7.18 -5.43
C ALA A 22 -11.24 6.46 -4.29
N SER A 23 -11.29 7.00 -3.07
CA SER A 23 -10.68 6.38 -1.88
C SER A 23 -11.33 5.05 -1.53
N LEU A 24 -12.65 4.94 -1.66
CA LEU A 24 -13.38 3.69 -1.45
C LEU A 24 -13.01 2.64 -2.50
N PHE A 25 -12.87 3.02 -3.77
CA PHE A 25 -12.39 2.12 -4.81
C PHE A 25 -10.95 1.64 -4.58
N VAL A 26 -10.06 2.53 -4.12
CA VAL A 26 -8.69 2.13 -3.76
C VAL A 26 -8.69 1.17 -2.57
N ALA A 27 -9.45 1.48 -1.52
CA ALA A 27 -9.56 0.60 -0.36
C ALA A 27 -10.10 -0.79 -0.75
N PHE A 28 -11.12 -0.83 -1.61
CA PHE A 28 -11.68 -2.06 -2.15
C PHE A 28 -10.69 -2.84 -3.03
N GLY A 29 -10.03 -2.17 -3.97
CA GLY A 29 -9.04 -2.83 -4.85
C GLY A 29 -7.81 -3.32 -4.09
N VAL A 30 -7.34 -2.58 -3.08
CA VAL A 30 -6.25 -3.03 -2.20
C VAL A 30 -6.71 -4.18 -1.33
N ALA A 31 -7.94 -4.15 -0.81
CA ALA A 31 -8.53 -5.24 -0.04
C ALA A 31 -8.54 -6.54 -0.84
N GLU A 32 -9.03 -6.50 -2.08
CA GLU A 32 -9.06 -7.68 -2.95
C GLU A 32 -7.68 -8.21 -3.36
N ILE A 33 -6.71 -7.32 -3.58
CA ILE A 33 -5.35 -7.73 -3.98
C ILE A 33 -4.55 -8.26 -2.80
N SER A 34 -4.74 -7.69 -1.60
CA SER A 34 -3.82 -7.90 -0.46
C SER A 34 -4.39 -8.76 0.66
N PHE A 35 -5.71 -8.96 0.71
CA PHE A 35 -6.37 -9.76 1.73
C PHE A 35 -7.30 -10.78 1.08
N PRO A 36 -6.77 -11.91 0.58
CA PRO A 36 -7.61 -13.08 0.36
C PRO A 36 -8.27 -13.41 1.71
N GLU A 37 -9.56 -13.73 1.75
CA GLU A 37 -10.31 -14.06 2.99
C GLU A 37 -10.74 -12.88 3.91
N SER A 38 -10.80 -11.63 3.44
CA SER A 38 -11.41 -10.53 4.22
C SER A 38 -12.88 -10.31 3.90
N PHE A 39 -13.66 -9.70 4.81
CA PHE A 39 -15.07 -9.36 4.56
C PHE A 39 -15.28 -8.38 3.39
N LEU A 40 -14.20 -7.72 2.93
CA LEU A 40 -14.21 -6.77 1.80
C LEU A 40 -13.91 -7.47 0.47
N THR A 41 -13.50 -8.73 0.48
CA THR A 41 -13.04 -9.48 -0.69
C THR A 41 -14.26 -10.11 -1.38
N PHE A 42 -14.79 -9.46 -2.42
CA PHE A 42 -16.00 -9.92 -3.09
C PHE A 42 -15.85 -11.30 -3.74
N THR A 43 -14.67 -11.56 -4.29
CA THR A 43 -14.34 -12.74 -5.08
C THR A 43 -14.09 -14.03 -4.29
N ASP A 44 -13.79 -13.91 -3.00
CA ASP A 44 -13.51 -15.06 -2.10
C ASP A 44 -14.70 -15.38 -1.17
N HIS A 45 -15.84 -14.71 -1.35
CA HIS A 45 -17.03 -15.02 -0.60
C HIS A 45 -17.57 -16.42 -0.96
N ASP A 46 -17.85 -17.25 0.07
CA ASP A 46 -18.34 -18.63 -0.09
C ASP A 46 -19.51 -18.76 -1.08
N TRP A 47 -20.48 -17.84 -1.00
CA TRP A 47 -21.65 -17.84 -1.89
C TRP A 47 -21.30 -17.65 -3.37
N LEU A 48 -20.21 -16.93 -3.66
CA LEU A 48 -19.75 -16.68 -5.02
C LEU A 48 -18.87 -17.82 -5.53
N LEU A 49 -18.08 -18.45 -4.66
CA LEU A 49 -17.30 -19.64 -5.00
C LEU A 49 -18.19 -20.86 -5.29
N ASP A 50 -19.33 -20.98 -4.61
CA ASP A 50 -20.35 -22.00 -4.91
C ASP A 50 -20.95 -21.85 -6.31
N ILE A 51 -21.12 -20.60 -6.77
CA ILE A 51 -21.69 -20.28 -8.10
C ILE A 51 -20.59 -20.30 -9.17
N TRP A 52 -19.39 -19.83 -8.83
CA TRP A 52 -18.25 -19.70 -9.72
C TRP A 52 -16.93 -20.05 -9.01
N PRO A 53 -16.54 -21.34 -9.02
CA PRO A 53 -15.40 -21.84 -8.23
C PRO A 53 -14.02 -21.36 -8.71
N LYS A 54 -13.95 -20.51 -9.75
CA LYS A 54 -12.72 -19.88 -10.24
C LYS A 54 -12.70 -18.36 -10.02
N ALA A 55 -13.64 -17.80 -9.27
CA ALA A 55 -13.74 -16.37 -9.02
C ALA A 55 -12.47 -15.78 -8.37
N TYR A 56 -11.85 -16.52 -7.44
CA TYR A 56 -10.57 -16.16 -6.79
C TYR A 56 -9.42 -15.84 -7.78
N ARG A 57 -9.45 -16.40 -9.00
CA ARG A 57 -8.43 -16.10 -10.03
C ARG A 57 -8.54 -14.68 -10.60
N TYR A 58 -9.66 -14.00 -10.38
CA TYR A 58 -9.93 -12.68 -10.94
C TYR A 58 -9.68 -11.52 -9.96
N ASN A 59 -9.23 -11.80 -8.73
CA ASN A 59 -8.95 -10.79 -7.68
C ASN A 59 -8.00 -9.69 -8.20
N ILE A 60 -6.98 -10.07 -8.98
CA ILE A 60 -6.05 -9.10 -9.57
C ILE A 60 -6.73 -8.22 -10.64
N HIS A 61 -7.64 -8.77 -11.43
CA HIS A 61 -8.32 -8.03 -12.50
C HIS A 61 -9.29 -7.01 -11.91
N VAL A 62 -10.02 -7.39 -10.87
CA VAL A 62 -10.98 -6.52 -10.19
C VAL A 62 -10.24 -5.43 -9.41
N GLY A 63 -9.14 -5.76 -8.71
CA GLY A 63 -8.27 -4.78 -8.08
C GLY A 63 -7.62 -3.79 -9.08
N VAL A 64 -7.14 -4.26 -10.24
CA VAL A 64 -6.62 -3.38 -11.31
C VAL A 64 -7.72 -2.48 -11.88
N ALA A 65 -8.93 -3.02 -12.09
CA ALA A 65 -10.07 -2.23 -12.55
C ALA A 65 -10.43 -1.13 -11.55
N ALA A 66 -10.42 -1.42 -10.25
CA ALA A 66 -10.66 -0.44 -9.19
C ALA A 66 -9.59 0.68 -9.19
N CYS A 67 -8.31 0.35 -9.42
CA CYS A 67 -7.24 1.33 -9.57
C CYS A 67 -7.41 2.22 -10.81
N ILE A 68 -7.86 1.66 -11.95
CA ILE A 68 -8.15 2.43 -13.16
C ILE A 68 -9.31 3.41 -12.92
N ILE A 69 -10.40 2.93 -12.30
CA ILE A 69 -11.57 3.75 -11.95
C ILE A 69 -11.16 4.89 -11.02
N CYS A 70 -10.31 4.62 -10.02
CA CYS A 70 -9.74 5.65 -9.15
C CYS A 70 -9.00 6.73 -9.96
N GLY A 71 -8.08 6.34 -10.85
CA GLY A 71 -7.35 7.27 -11.71
C GLY A 71 -8.28 8.15 -12.55
N LEU A 72 -9.33 7.56 -13.11
CA LEU A 72 -10.36 8.27 -13.89
C LEU A 72 -11.18 9.25 -13.04
N LEU A 73 -11.41 8.97 -11.76
CA LEU A 73 -12.13 9.85 -10.82
C LEU A 73 -11.25 11.00 -10.29
N ILE A 74 -9.94 10.79 -10.16
CA ILE A 74 -9.01 11.82 -9.70
C ILE A 74 -8.84 12.94 -10.75
N ILE A 75 -8.85 12.61 -12.05
CA ILE A 75 -8.71 13.59 -13.14
C ILE A 75 -9.76 14.72 -13.10
N PRO A 76 -11.08 14.44 -13.05
CA PRO A 76 -12.10 15.47 -12.94
C PRO A 76 -12.04 16.19 -11.59
N ALA A 77 -11.70 15.50 -10.49
CA ALA A 77 -11.52 16.14 -9.19
C ALA A 77 -10.40 17.19 -9.21
N TYR A 78 -9.28 16.88 -9.88
CA TYR A 78 -8.14 17.78 -10.07
C TYR A 78 -8.49 18.97 -10.98
N LYS A 79 -9.26 18.73 -12.04
CA LYS A 79 -9.72 19.79 -12.96
C LYS A 79 -10.73 20.74 -12.31
N LEU A 80 -11.57 20.26 -11.39
CA LEU A 80 -12.54 21.11 -10.70
C LEU A 80 -11.89 22.03 -9.66
N GLN A 81 -11.05 21.46 -8.79
CA GLN A 81 -10.35 22.18 -7.72
C GLN A 81 -8.99 21.57 -7.39
N LYS A 82 -7.99 22.04 -8.13
CA LYS A 82 -6.59 21.61 -8.01
C LYS A 82 -6.05 21.70 -6.59
N ASP A 83 -6.22 22.84 -5.92
CA ASP A 83 -5.63 23.06 -4.58
C ASP A 83 -6.21 22.14 -3.51
N PHE A 84 -7.53 21.91 -3.55
CA PHE A 84 -8.20 20.99 -2.63
C PHE A 84 -7.80 19.55 -2.93
N ALA A 85 -7.84 19.14 -4.21
CA ALA A 85 -7.55 17.77 -4.61
C ALA A 85 -6.11 17.34 -4.25
N VAL A 86 -5.12 18.22 -4.46
CA VAL A 86 -3.72 17.92 -4.09
C VAL A 86 -3.56 17.75 -2.57
N ARG A 87 -4.21 18.60 -1.78
CA ARG A 87 -4.16 18.53 -0.31
C ARG A 87 -4.81 17.25 0.21
N ALA A 88 -5.98 16.91 -0.32
CA ALA A 88 -6.69 15.69 0.02
C ALA A 88 -5.89 14.44 -0.38
N LEU A 89 -5.33 14.41 -1.59
CA LEU A 89 -4.50 13.30 -2.05
C LEU A 89 -3.24 13.12 -1.19
N GLU A 90 -2.57 14.22 -0.82
CA GLU A 90 -1.42 14.17 0.10
C GLU A 90 -1.80 13.56 1.45
N MET A 91 -2.92 13.97 2.04
CA MET A 91 -3.43 13.41 3.30
C MET A 91 -3.76 11.92 3.16
N LEU A 92 -4.49 11.54 2.10
CA LEU A 92 -4.92 10.15 1.86
C LEU A 92 -3.71 9.24 1.64
N CYS A 93 -2.74 9.64 0.82
CA CYS A 93 -1.53 8.85 0.60
C CYS A 93 -0.71 8.68 1.89
N ARG A 94 -0.59 9.73 2.72
CA ARG A 94 0.14 9.64 4.00
C ARG A 94 -0.51 8.64 4.96
N ILE A 95 -1.84 8.73 5.12
CA ILE A 95 -2.59 7.84 6.01
C ILE A 95 -2.59 6.41 5.46
N GLY A 96 -2.81 6.24 4.16
CA GLY A 96 -2.83 4.92 3.52
C GLY A 96 -1.48 4.21 3.59
N ILE A 97 -0.41 4.84 3.09
CA ILE A 97 0.93 4.24 3.08
C ILE A 97 1.45 4.07 4.51
N GLY A 98 1.34 5.09 5.35
CA GLY A 98 1.79 5.01 6.75
C GLY A 98 1.03 3.96 7.54
N GLY A 99 -0.30 3.88 7.37
CA GLY A 99 -1.16 2.91 8.04
C GLY A 99 -0.86 1.49 7.61
N MET A 100 -0.61 1.27 6.31
CA MET A 100 -0.21 -0.03 5.78
C MET A 100 1.10 -0.52 6.41
N PHE A 101 2.12 0.33 6.49
CA PHE A 101 3.40 -0.02 7.11
C PHE A 101 3.27 -0.30 8.61
N ILE A 102 2.47 0.50 9.33
CA ILE A 102 2.17 0.23 10.75
C ILE A 102 1.50 -1.13 10.89
N PHE A 103 0.45 -1.41 10.13
CA PHE A 103 -0.29 -2.67 10.23
C PHE A 103 0.60 -3.87 9.89
N ALA A 104 1.35 -3.82 8.79
CA ALA A 104 2.26 -4.88 8.39
C ALA A 104 3.38 -5.13 9.42
N SER A 105 3.84 -4.08 10.11
CA SER A 105 4.90 -4.22 11.12
C SER A 105 4.43 -4.95 12.39
N ILE A 106 3.15 -4.84 12.76
CA ILE A 106 2.63 -5.40 14.03
C ILE A 106 2.80 -6.92 14.05
N PHE A 107 2.38 -7.62 12.99
CA PHE A 107 2.49 -9.08 12.90
C PHE A 107 3.97 -9.52 12.94
N LYS A 108 4.85 -8.78 12.26
CA LYS A 108 6.29 -9.08 12.21
C LYS A 108 7.01 -8.84 13.54
N ILE A 109 6.53 -7.88 14.34
CA ILE A 109 7.08 -7.58 15.68
C ILE A 109 6.56 -8.58 16.71
N GLN A 110 5.32 -9.07 16.56
CA GLN A 110 4.72 -10.03 17.48
C GLN A 110 5.43 -11.39 17.43
N ASP A 111 5.76 -11.89 16.23
CA ASP A 111 6.58 -13.09 16.07
C ASP A 111 7.79 -12.85 15.14
N PRO A 112 8.90 -12.33 15.69
CA PRO A 112 10.13 -12.12 14.92
C PRO A 112 10.76 -13.42 14.42
N HIS A 113 10.49 -14.56 15.07
CA HIS A 113 11.04 -15.85 14.67
C HIS A 113 10.34 -16.37 13.40
N GLN A 114 9.02 -16.27 13.36
CA GLN A 114 8.24 -16.57 12.16
C GLN A 114 8.65 -15.64 11.01
N PHE A 115 8.79 -14.33 11.27
CA PHE A 115 9.26 -13.40 10.25
C PHE A 115 10.67 -13.72 9.74
N ALA A 116 11.62 -14.07 10.63
CA ALA A 116 12.96 -14.50 10.23
C ALA A 116 12.94 -15.75 9.36
N THR A 117 12.02 -16.68 9.63
CA THR A 117 11.82 -17.89 8.82
C THR A 117 11.30 -17.54 7.43
N LEU A 118 10.33 -16.63 7.33
CA LEU A 118 9.81 -16.12 6.06
C LEU A 118 10.89 -15.41 5.25
N VAL A 119 11.74 -14.59 5.88
CA VAL A 119 12.87 -13.92 5.20
C VAL A 119 13.91 -14.95 4.73
N ALA A 120 14.20 -15.97 5.52
CA ALA A 120 15.15 -17.03 5.16
C ALA A 120 14.70 -17.82 3.91
N GLN A 121 13.39 -17.97 3.69
CA GLN A 121 12.86 -18.63 2.49
C GLN A 121 13.26 -17.93 1.19
N TYR A 122 13.54 -16.61 1.21
CA TYR A 122 14.05 -15.88 0.05
C TYR A 122 15.44 -16.32 -0.40
N GLN A 123 16.18 -17.02 0.47
CA GLN A 123 17.57 -17.47 0.23
C GLN A 123 18.51 -16.33 -0.24
N PHE A 124 18.10 -15.07 -0.13
CA PHE A 124 18.80 -13.91 -0.64
C PHE A 124 20.09 -13.66 0.15
N PHE A 125 20.00 -13.67 1.47
CA PHE A 125 21.16 -13.51 2.35
C PHE A 125 22.10 -14.72 2.29
N SER A 126 21.57 -15.92 2.09
CA SER A 126 22.38 -17.14 1.94
C SER A 126 23.18 -17.12 0.63
N ALA A 127 22.57 -16.71 -0.48
CA ALA A 127 23.28 -16.52 -1.75
C ALA A 127 24.42 -15.49 -1.64
N LEU A 128 24.25 -14.47 -0.80
CA LEU A 128 25.28 -13.47 -0.49
C LEU A 128 26.26 -13.90 0.60
N HIS A 129 26.13 -15.11 1.16
CA HIS A 129 26.96 -15.67 2.24
C HIS A 129 26.93 -14.81 3.53
N VAL A 130 25.79 -14.19 3.83
CA VAL A 130 25.58 -13.29 4.96
C VAL A 130 24.37 -13.71 5.81
N ASP A 131 24.25 -15.01 6.12
CA ASP A 131 23.11 -15.57 6.88
C ASP A 131 22.89 -14.91 8.25
N PHE A 132 23.96 -14.40 8.88
CA PHE A 132 23.85 -13.67 10.15
C PHE A 132 22.99 -12.41 10.05
N VAL A 133 22.84 -11.84 8.85
CA VAL A 133 22.02 -10.66 8.60
C VAL A 133 20.53 -10.99 8.68
N ASN A 134 20.13 -12.24 8.42
CA ASN A 134 18.71 -12.63 8.39
C ASN A 134 17.99 -12.31 9.70
N ASN A 135 18.56 -12.75 10.83
CA ASN A 135 17.96 -12.52 12.15
C ASN A 135 18.01 -11.05 12.56
N PHE A 136 19.09 -10.34 12.21
CA PHE A 136 19.20 -8.91 12.46
C PHE A 136 18.15 -8.13 11.66
N PHE A 137 17.98 -8.45 10.38
CA PHE A 137 16.95 -7.88 9.51
C PHE A 137 15.56 -8.14 10.07
N ALA A 138 15.26 -9.36 10.50
CA ALA A 138 13.96 -9.72 11.05
C ALA A 138 13.61 -8.94 12.33
N LEU A 139 14.60 -8.58 13.14
CA LEU A 139 14.38 -7.78 14.36
C LEU A 139 14.27 -6.28 14.07
N VAL A 140 15.09 -5.76 13.16
CA VAL A 140 15.27 -4.31 12.99
C VAL A 140 14.32 -3.75 11.93
N TYR A 141 14.12 -4.48 10.84
CA TYR A 141 13.35 -4.00 9.71
C TYR A 141 11.89 -3.68 10.05
N PRO A 142 11.14 -4.54 10.77
CA PRO A 142 9.77 -4.23 11.17
C PRO A 142 9.67 -2.98 12.05
N GLN A 143 10.69 -2.73 12.87
CA GLN A 143 10.73 -1.56 13.73
C GLN A 143 10.86 -0.28 12.92
N PHE A 144 11.64 -0.30 11.83
CA PHE A 144 11.67 0.80 10.86
C PHE A 144 10.32 0.99 10.16
N GLU A 145 9.62 -0.09 9.80
CA GLU A 145 8.29 -0.01 9.19
C GLU A 145 7.31 0.71 10.12
N LEU A 146 7.30 0.33 11.40
CA LEU A 146 6.44 0.92 12.42
C LEU A 146 6.76 2.41 12.60
N TRP A 147 8.01 2.75 12.88
CA TRP A 147 8.39 4.13 13.22
C TRP A 147 8.24 5.09 12.04
N PHE A 148 8.64 4.68 10.82
CA PHE A 148 8.46 5.53 9.64
C PHE A 148 7.00 5.59 9.20
N GLY A 149 6.22 4.52 9.41
CA GLY A 149 4.77 4.53 9.22
C GLY A 149 4.08 5.53 10.16
N LEU A 150 4.41 5.51 11.46
CA LEU A 150 3.93 6.48 12.44
C LEU A 150 4.39 7.91 12.09
N ALA A 151 5.67 8.08 11.72
CA ALA A 151 6.22 9.37 11.37
C ALA A 151 5.52 9.98 10.15
N MET A 152 5.22 9.18 9.13
CA MET A 152 4.48 9.59 7.93
C MET A 152 3.11 10.18 8.28
N ILE A 153 2.41 9.63 9.28
CA ILE A 153 1.07 10.08 9.68
C ILE A 153 1.16 11.26 10.64
N PHE A 154 1.89 11.13 11.74
CA PHE A 154 1.77 12.04 12.88
C PHE A 154 2.75 13.21 12.86
N THR A 155 3.88 13.08 12.16
CA THR A 155 4.94 14.09 12.20
C THR A 155 4.90 15.03 10.98
N PRO A 156 5.59 16.18 11.02
CA PRO A 156 5.77 17.01 9.84
C PRO A 156 6.85 16.48 8.88
N PHE A 157 7.64 15.48 9.26
CA PHE A 157 8.79 14.94 8.50
C PHE A 157 8.36 13.97 7.39
N VAL A 158 7.45 14.43 6.53
CA VAL A 158 6.87 13.62 5.45
C VAL A 158 7.91 13.23 4.44
N LYS A 159 8.79 14.17 4.06
CA LYS A 159 9.82 13.94 3.05
C LYS A 159 10.77 12.83 3.49
N GLU A 160 11.24 12.90 4.73
CA GLU A 160 12.20 11.96 5.29
C GLU A 160 11.55 10.59 5.47
N SER A 161 10.33 10.55 6.02
CA SER A 161 9.57 9.31 6.19
C SER A 161 9.26 8.64 4.85
N ALA A 162 8.86 9.42 3.84
CA ALA A 162 8.59 8.91 2.49
C ALA A 162 9.84 8.37 1.81
N PHE A 163 10.99 9.03 2.01
CA PHE A 163 12.25 8.55 1.45
C PHE A 163 12.70 7.23 2.09
N ALA A 164 12.53 7.08 3.40
CA ALA A 164 12.81 5.82 4.09
C ALA A 164 11.88 4.69 3.59
N ILE A 165 10.56 4.93 3.59
CA ILE A 165 9.57 3.96 3.11
C ILE A 165 9.80 3.59 1.63
N PHE A 166 10.20 4.54 0.79
CA PHE A 166 10.55 4.28 -0.61
C PHE A 166 11.68 3.25 -0.72
N TRP A 167 12.76 3.40 0.04
CA TRP A 167 13.86 2.42 0.02
C TRP A 167 13.46 1.06 0.59
N MET A 168 12.52 1.04 1.52
CA MET A 168 11.95 -0.20 2.03
C MET A 168 11.17 -0.93 0.92
N PHE A 169 10.31 -0.24 0.18
CA PHE A 169 9.68 -0.81 -1.03
C PHE A 169 10.71 -1.33 -2.03
N VAL A 170 11.77 -0.56 -2.31
CA VAL A 170 12.83 -1.01 -3.22
C VAL A 170 13.46 -2.32 -2.74
N SER A 171 13.75 -2.45 -1.44
CA SER A 171 14.32 -3.69 -0.89
C SER A 171 13.38 -4.90 -1.04
N PHE A 172 12.07 -4.73 -0.82
CA PHE A 172 11.10 -5.81 -1.02
C PHE A 172 10.94 -6.18 -2.49
N ILE A 173 10.90 -5.20 -3.39
CA ILE A 173 10.86 -5.42 -4.84
C ILE A 173 12.07 -6.23 -5.29
N ILE A 174 13.28 -5.90 -4.81
CA ILE A 174 14.50 -6.65 -5.12
C ILE A 174 14.41 -8.09 -4.59
N ALA A 175 13.96 -8.27 -3.34
CA ALA A 175 13.83 -9.59 -2.74
C ALA A 175 12.79 -10.46 -3.49
N LEU A 176 11.63 -9.90 -3.85
CA LEU A 176 10.59 -10.58 -4.62
C LEU A 176 11.04 -10.89 -6.05
N ALA A 177 11.72 -9.96 -6.73
CA ALA A 177 12.28 -10.21 -8.05
C ALA A 177 13.33 -11.33 -8.02
N TRP A 178 14.17 -11.37 -6.98
CA TRP A 178 15.13 -12.45 -6.75
C TRP A 178 14.43 -13.80 -6.54
N ALA A 179 13.40 -13.84 -5.70
CA ALA A 179 12.60 -15.03 -5.44
C ALA A 179 11.99 -15.60 -6.73
N LEU A 180 11.36 -14.73 -7.54
CA LEU A 180 10.76 -15.11 -8.81
C LEU A 180 11.81 -15.58 -9.84
N TRP A 181 12.98 -14.95 -9.87
CA TRP A 181 14.06 -15.34 -10.79
C TRP A 181 14.63 -16.72 -10.47
N ASN A 182 14.71 -17.08 -9.18
CA ASN A 182 15.22 -18.37 -8.71
C ASN A 182 14.12 -19.42 -8.55
N ASP A 183 12.90 -19.13 -9.01
CA ASP A 183 11.73 -20.01 -8.96
C ASP A 183 11.38 -20.51 -7.56
N LEU A 184 11.69 -19.71 -6.54
CA LEU A 184 11.43 -20.03 -5.14
C LEU A 184 9.92 -19.86 -4.86
N GLY A 185 9.25 -20.92 -4.42
CA GLY A 185 7.81 -20.93 -4.09
C GLY A 185 7.50 -20.20 -2.77
N ILE A 186 7.71 -18.88 -2.73
CA ILE A 186 7.67 -18.08 -1.50
C ILE A 186 6.40 -17.24 -1.40
N THR A 187 5.81 -17.22 -0.20
CA THR A 187 4.79 -16.26 0.25
C THR A 187 5.42 -14.93 0.65
N CYS A 188 4.83 -13.80 0.23
CA CYS A 188 5.25 -12.49 0.75
C CYS A 188 4.96 -12.41 2.26
N GLY A 189 6.00 -12.34 3.10
CA GLY A 189 5.88 -12.28 4.57
C GLY A 189 5.34 -10.95 5.14
N CYS A 190 4.60 -10.19 4.33
CA CYS A 190 3.92 -8.97 4.76
C CYS A 190 2.57 -9.25 5.44
N PHE A 191 1.98 -10.44 5.25
CA PHE A 191 0.70 -10.85 5.84
C PHE A 191 0.75 -12.34 6.21
N GLU A 192 0.10 -12.72 7.31
CA GLU A 192 -0.09 -14.13 7.70
C GLU A 192 -0.94 -14.81 6.64
N LEU A 193 -0.31 -15.62 5.77
CA LEU A 193 -1.02 -16.56 4.91
C LEU A 193 -0.55 -17.95 5.32
N GLU A 194 -1.35 -18.60 6.17
CA GLU A 194 -1.27 -20.05 6.34
C GLU A 194 -1.64 -20.72 5.01
N GLY A 195 -0.64 -21.20 4.26
CA GLY A 195 -0.83 -22.25 3.25
C GLY A 195 -0.65 -21.89 1.77
N ALA A 196 -0.34 -20.65 1.39
CA ALA A 196 -0.31 -20.28 -0.03
C ALA A 196 1.06 -20.46 -0.71
N GLN A 197 1.39 -21.68 -1.10
CA GLN A 197 2.59 -22.02 -1.89
C GLN A 197 2.41 -21.67 -3.39
N ASP A 198 1.98 -20.47 -3.77
CA ASP A 198 1.69 -20.14 -5.18
C ASP A 198 2.47 -18.92 -5.72
N LYS A 199 3.12 -19.12 -6.88
CA LYS A 199 3.90 -18.08 -7.59
C LYS A 199 3.05 -16.85 -7.94
N ALA A 200 1.74 -17.05 -8.08
CA ALA A 200 0.79 -15.98 -8.34
C ALA A 200 0.84 -14.89 -7.24
N GLU A 201 1.05 -15.25 -5.99
CA GLU A 201 1.08 -14.30 -4.86
C GLU A 201 2.36 -13.47 -4.80
N ALA A 202 3.48 -14.04 -5.20
CA ALA A 202 4.73 -13.31 -5.33
C ALA A 202 4.63 -12.25 -6.45
N TRP A 203 3.97 -12.59 -7.57
CA TRP A 203 3.69 -11.65 -8.65
C TRP A 203 2.72 -10.54 -8.25
N THR A 204 1.63 -10.86 -7.54
CA THR A 204 0.68 -9.83 -7.07
C THR A 204 1.35 -8.87 -6.10
N SER A 205 2.16 -9.40 -5.17
CA SER A 205 2.94 -8.59 -4.22
C SER A 205 3.93 -7.67 -4.92
N LEU A 206 4.65 -8.17 -5.93
CA LEU A 206 5.59 -7.36 -6.72
C LEU A 206 4.87 -6.23 -7.47
N ILE A 207 3.74 -6.53 -8.12
CA ILE A 207 2.94 -5.52 -8.84
C ILE A 207 2.41 -4.47 -7.88
N ARG A 208 1.90 -4.88 -6.71
CA ARG A 208 1.43 -3.97 -5.66
C ARG A 208 2.53 -3.00 -5.24
N ASP A 209 3.72 -3.51 -4.95
CA ASP A 209 4.84 -2.68 -4.49
C ASP A 209 5.28 -1.70 -5.59
N LEU A 210 5.30 -2.14 -6.86
CA LEU A 210 5.56 -1.28 -8.02
C LEU A 210 4.50 -0.19 -8.23
N ILE A 211 3.25 -0.41 -7.81
CA ILE A 211 2.19 0.61 -7.86
C ILE A 211 2.34 1.59 -6.70
N LEU A 212 2.56 1.09 -5.48
CA LEU A 212 2.62 1.91 -4.25
C LEU A 212 3.91 2.72 -4.10
N ILE A 213 4.98 2.35 -4.80
CA ILE A 213 6.24 3.11 -4.78
C ILE A 213 6.07 4.52 -5.40
N TRP A 214 5.19 4.69 -6.38
CA TRP A 214 4.96 5.97 -7.07
C TRP A 214 4.34 7.07 -6.18
N PRO A 215 3.20 6.84 -5.49
CA PRO A 215 2.67 7.83 -4.57
C PRO A 215 3.62 8.08 -3.39
N THR A 216 4.38 7.07 -2.95
CA THR A 216 5.42 7.22 -1.93
C THR A 216 6.53 8.17 -2.40
N LEU A 217 7.03 7.98 -3.63
CA LEU A 217 8.03 8.85 -4.23
C LEU A 217 7.48 10.28 -4.41
N TRP A 218 6.22 10.43 -4.80
CA TRP A 218 5.57 11.73 -4.89
C TRP A 218 5.55 12.46 -3.53
N LEU A 219 5.25 11.75 -2.44
CA LEU A 219 5.30 12.31 -1.07
C LEU A 219 6.72 12.75 -0.66
N ALA A 220 7.76 12.05 -1.13
CA ALA A 220 9.15 12.42 -0.85
C ALA A 220 9.56 13.79 -1.44
N PHE A 221 8.84 14.29 -2.44
CA PHE A 221 9.06 15.64 -2.99
C PHE A 221 8.13 16.71 -2.40
N ARG A 222 7.26 16.37 -1.43
CA ARG A 222 6.40 17.34 -0.75
C ARG A 222 7.17 18.08 0.35
N LYS A 223 6.66 19.26 0.71
CA LYS A 223 7.23 20.06 1.81
C LYS A 223 6.80 19.47 3.15
N ASN A 224 7.71 19.46 4.12
CA ASN A 224 7.43 19.01 5.48
C ASN A 224 6.34 19.86 6.13
N ARG A 225 5.20 19.23 6.42
CA ARG A 225 4.01 19.81 7.03
C ARG A 225 3.28 18.73 7.81
N SER A 226 2.70 19.08 8.96
CA SER A 226 1.79 18.18 9.67
C SER A 226 0.47 18.02 8.88
N LEU A 227 -0.31 16.97 9.18
CA LEU A 227 -1.63 16.77 8.55
C LEU A 227 -2.54 17.99 8.73
N ILE A 228 -2.53 18.60 9.92
CA ILE A 228 -3.29 19.82 10.20
C ILE A 228 -2.75 21.01 9.38
N GLY A 229 -1.42 21.08 9.19
CA GLY A 229 -0.76 22.10 8.38
C GLY A 229 -1.04 22.02 6.87
N ILE A 230 -1.57 20.91 6.37
CA ILE A 230 -2.06 20.80 4.98
C ILE A 230 -3.30 21.69 4.79
N TRP A 231 -4.17 21.72 5.80
CA TRP A 231 -5.47 22.39 5.76
C TRP A 231 -5.41 23.83 6.30
N ARG A 232 -4.47 24.13 7.20
CA ARG A 232 -4.23 25.49 7.72
C ARG A 232 -3.49 26.33 6.68
N LYS A 233 -4.22 26.86 5.71
CA LYS A 233 -3.71 27.80 4.71
C LYS A 233 -4.78 28.79 4.29
#